data_AF-A0A2V9RT44-F1
#
_entry.id   AF-A0A2V9RT44-F1
#
_cell.length_a   1.000
_cell.length_b   1.000
_cell.length_c   1.000
_cell.angle_alpha   90.00
_cell.angle_beta   90.00
_cell.angle_gamma   90.00
#
_symmetry.space_group_name_H-M   'P 1'
#
loop_
_entity.id
_entity.type
_entity.pdbx_description
1 polymer ?
#
loop_
_entity_poly.entity_id
_entity_poly.type
_entity_poly.pdbx_seq_one_letter_code
_entity_poly.pdbx_strand_id
1 'polypeptide(L)'
;MDWDELKTRGGQEFHKRFDLAQYRIGLPRPRFVVARHAAWGTFFFSPDQIPSRISLLQKHLPAEFEKIIREADDICHHRFRLLGYENLDYGLQIDWHRDVVHGKRAPLKPWFKIDFLNFDEVGDHKIIWELNRHQHLVTLAKAWQLTHQHRYIKELLEQLSSWRRANPYPLGINWESSLEVAFRSVSWLWVYYLLADCPLLPPDFGPVLSQGLALNGTYIERYLSTYFSPNTHLLGEAVALLMIGTFCSQLSSANRWRDKGWRIVLEEADRQVRADGMHFEQSLYYHVYALDFFLHARLTAIHSGWKIPSHFDHILEKMLAVLAAVSQAGPPQGSG
;
A
#
# COMPACT_ATOMS: atom_id res chain seq x y z
N MET A 1 11.40 -23.48 17.21
CA MET A 1 11.55 -23.13 15.79
C MET A 1 11.34 -24.41 15.00
N ASP A 2 10.25 -24.49 14.25
CA ASP A 2 9.88 -25.67 13.45
C ASP A 2 10.63 -25.67 12.09
N TRP A 3 10.66 -26.81 11.39
CA TRP A 3 11.32 -26.98 10.11
C TRP A 3 10.82 -26.01 9.03
N ASP A 4 9.52 -25.69 9.03
CA ASP A 4 8.93 -24.73 8.09
C ASP A 4 9.43 -23.31 8.34
N GLU A 5 9.63 -22.94 9.61
CA GLU A 5 10.20 -21.65 10.00
C GLU A 5 11.67 -21.55 9.57
N LEU A 6 12.48 -22.59 9.81
CA LEU A 6 13.87 -22.65 9.35
C LEU A 6 13.99 -22.54 7.84
N LYS A 7 13.15 -23.29 7.10
CA LYS A 7 13.12 -23.27 5.63
C LYS A 7 12.76 -21.88 5.10
N THR A 8 11.78 -21.23 5.72
CA THR A 8 11.30 -19.90 5.32
C THR A 8 12.38 -18.85 5.56
N ARG A 9 12.93 -18.79 6.78
CA ARG A 9 14.00 -17.85 7.14
C ARG A 9 15.26 -18.08 6.30
N GLY A 10 15.66 -19.34 6.11
CA GLY A 10 16.80 -19.71 5.27
C GLY A 10 16.63 -19.29 3.81
N GLY A 11 15.42 -19.49 3.26
CA GLY A 11 15.07 -19.02 1.92
C GLY A 11 15.12 -17.50 1.79
N GLN A 12 14.59 -16.76 2.77
CA GLN A 12 14.65 -15.29 2.80
C GLN A 12 16.10 -14.79 2.86
N GLU A 13 16.94 -15.36 3.73
CA GLU A 13 18.37 -15.00 3.82
C GLU A 13 19.15 -15.29 2.55
N PHE A 14 18.84 -16.41 1.88
CA PHE A 14 19.41 -16.71 0.56
C PHE A 14 19.01 -15.65 -0.47
N HIS A 15 17.71 -15.32 -0.58
CA HIS A 15 17.22 -14.35 -1.56
C HIS A 15 17.80 -12.95 -1.33
N LYS A 16 17.95 -12.50 -0.07
CA LYS A 16 18.60 -11.22 0.27
C LYS A 16 19.99 -11.11 -0.38
N ARG A 17 20.81 -12.15 -0.22
CA ARG A 17 22.17 -12.20 -0.77
C ARG A 17 22.18 -12.32 -2.27
N PHE A 18 21.28 -13.13 -2.83
CA PHE A 18 21.15 -13.32 -4.27
C PHE A 18 20.71 -12.04 -4.98
N ASP A 19 19.70 -11.35 -4.48
CA ASP A 19 19.20 -10.09 -5.05
C ASP A 19 20.29 -9.00 -5.00
N LEU A 20 21.08 -8.94 -3.91
CA LEU A 20 22.23 -8.03 -3.82
C LEU A 20 23.33 -8.39 -4.84
N ALA A 21 23.62 -9.68 -5.04
CA ALA A 21 24.59 -10.12 -6.02
C ALA A 21 24.14 -9.72 -7.44
N GLN A 22 22.88 -9.98 -7.80
CA GLN A 22 22.30 -9.59 -9.08
C GLN A 22 22.39 -8.08 -9.34
N TYR A 23 22.07 -7.28 -8.31
CA TYR A 23 22.20 -5.82 -8.38
C TYR A 23 23.65 -5.38 -8.66
N ARG A 24 24.64 -5.96 -7.98
CA ARG A 24 26.05 -5.59 -8.12
C ARG A 24 26.64 -5.90 -9.50
N ILE A 25 26.19 -6.98 -10.13
CA ILE A 25 26.65 -7.38 -11.48
C ILE A 25 25.83 -6.70 -12.60
N GLY A 26 24.93 -5.79 -12.26
CA GLY A 26 24.12 -5.04 -13.23
C GLY A 26 23.15 -5.92 -14.03
N LEU A 27 22.81 -7.12 -13.52
CA LEU A 27 21.83 -7.96 -14.19
C LEU A 27 20.50 -7.20 -14.21
N PRO A 28 19.84 -7.10 -15.39
CA PRO A 28 18.52 -6.51 -15.45
C PRO A 28 17.62 -7.29 -14.50
N ARG A 29 16.87 -6.57 -13.66
CA ARG A 29 15.79 -7.16 -12.83
C ARG A 29 14.97 -8.09 -13.72
N PRO A 30 14.50 -9.24 -13.20
CA PRO A 30 13.72 -10.17 -14.01
C PRO A 30 12.67 -9.38 -14.77
N ARG A 31 12.80 -9.35 -16.10
CA ARG A 31 11.80 -8.71 -16.95
C ARG A 31 10.56 -9.56 -16.78
N PHE A 32 9.66 -9.10 -15.94
CA PHE A 32 8.33 -9.69 -15.87
C PHE A 32 7.78 -9.62 -17.28
N VAL A 33 7.43 -10.78 -17.82
CA VAL A 33 6.76 -10.86 -19.11
C VAL A 33 5.40 -10.24 -18.88
N VAL A 34 5.30 -8.95 -19.19
CA VAL A 34 4.02 -8.27 -19.37
C VAL A 34 3.54 -8.75 -20.73
N ALA A 35 2.47 -9.56 -20.75
CA ALA A 35 1.85 -9.92 -22.01
C ALA A 35 1.48 -8.61 -22.73
N ARG A 36 2.02 -8.39 -23.93
CA ARG A 36 1.96 -7.11 -24.68
C ARG A 36 0.55 -6.56 -24.93
N HIS A 37 -0.49 -7.35 -24.65
CA HIS A 37 -1.89 -7.03 -24.91
C HIS A 37 -2.84 -7.45 -23.76
N ALA A 38 -2.33 -7.78 -22.58
CA ALA A 38 -3.20 -8.17 -21.47
C ALA A 38 -3.70 -6.93 -20.71
N ALA A 39 -5.03 -6.82 -20.60
CA ALA A 39 -5.71 -5.72 -19.95
C ALA A 39 -5.54 -5.80 -18.42
N TRP A 40 -5.50 -4.63 -17.78
CA TRP A 40 -5.67 -4.54 -16.33
C TRP A 40 -7.05 -5.09 -15.94
N GLY A 41 -7.16 -5.65 -14.74
CA GLY A 41 -8.42 -6.19 -14.22
C GLY A 41 -9.45 -5.09 -13.93
N THR A 42 -10.67 -5.49 -13.58
CA THR A 42 -11.72 -4.56 -13.14
C THR A 42 -11.49 -4.15 -11.69
N PHE A 43 -11.40 -2.85 -11.40
CA PHE A 43 -11.25 -2.32 -10.04
C PHE A 43 -12.60 -2.10 -9.36
N PHE A 44 -12.61 -1.59 -8.13
CA PHE A 44 -13.82 -1.33 -7.33
C PHE A 44 -14.83 -0.34 -7.95
N PHE A 45 -14.41 0.34 -9.02
CA PHE A 45 -15.22 1.24 -9.82
C PHE A 45 -14.68 1.27 -11.24
N SER A 46 -15.55 1.66 -12.17
CA SER A 46 -15.16 1.99 -13.55
C SER A 46 -15.02 3.50 -13.72
N PRO A 47 -14.23 3.98 -14.70
CA PRO A 47 -13.99 5.41 -14.90
C PRO A 47 -15.26 6.25 -15.10
N ASP A 48 -16.27 5.70 -15.76
CA ASP A 48 -17.59 6.32 -15.97
C ASP A 48 -18.38 6.56 -14.67
N GLN A 49 -18.03 5.86 -13.59
CA GLN A 49 -18.63 6.07 -12.27
C GLN A 49 -17.97 7.21 -11.48
N ILE A 50 -16.82 7.71 -11.91
CA ILE A 50 -16.10 8.75 -11.15
C ILE A 50 -16.90 10.06 -11.06
N PRO A 51 -17.49 10.61 -12.14
CA PRO A 51 -18.25 11.85 -12.07
C PRO A 51 -19.41 11.82 -11.07
N SER A 52 -20.16 10.71 -11.03
CA SER A 52 -21.29 10.57 -10.08
C SER A 52 -20.81 10.49 -8.63
N ARG A 53 -19.68 9.82 -8.36
CA ARG A 53 -19.04 9.79 -7.03
C ARG A 53 -18.56 11.18 -6.60
N ILE A 54 -18.01 11.97 -7.52
CA ILE A 54 -17.61 13.36 -7.25
C ILE A 54 -18.84 14.20 -6.89
N SER A 55 -19.94 14.08 -7.64
CA SER A 55 -21.19 14.79 -7.32
C SER A 55 -21.73 14.41 -5.94
N LEU A 56 -21.65 13.13 -5.54
CA LEU A 56 -22.03 12.69 -4.20
C LEU A 56 -21.10 13.27 -3.11
N LEU A 57 -19.79 13.27 -3.34
CA LEU A 57 -18.81 13.87 -2.42
C LEU A 57 -19.09 15.37 -2.24
N GLN A 58 -19.30 16.12 -3.32
CA GLN A 58 -19.63 17.54 -3.26
C GLN A 58 -20.94 17.81 -2.51
N LYS A 59 -21.96 16.98 -2.76
CA LYS A 59 -23.28 17.14 -2.14
C LYS A 59 -23.29 16.81 -0.66
N HIS A 60 -22.61 15.75 -0.25
CA HIS A 60 -22.74 15.19 1.09
C HIS A 60 -21.55 15.50 2.01
N LEU A 61 -20.37 15.76 1.44
CA LEU A 61 -19.12 15.97 2.15
C LEU A 61 -18.30 17.14 1.54
N PRO A 62 -18.87 18.35 1.41
CA PRO A 62 -18.20 19.48 0.77
C PRO A 62 -16.89 19.88 1.49
N ALA A 63 -16.83 19.73 2.81
CA ALA A 63 -15.60 19.99 3.58
C ALA A 63 -14.45 19.05 3.20
N GLU A 64 -14.74 17.77 2.92
CA GLU A 64 -13.73 16.81 2.47
C GLU A 64 -13.29 17.08 1.03
N PHE A 65 -14.19 17.52 0.16
CA PHE A 65 -13.85 17.99 -1.19
C PHE A 65 -12.78 19.09 -1.15
N GLU A 66 -13.01 20.14 -0.35
CA GLU A 66 -12.06 21.26 -0.18
C GLU A 66 -10.76 20.82 0.51
N LYS A 67 -10.86 19.89 1.47
CA LYS A 67 -9.69 19.34 2.17
C LYS A 67 -8.75 18.60 1.22
N ILE A 68 -9.28 17.76 0.31
CA ILE A 68 -8.48 17.05 -0.70
C ILE A 68 -7.71 18.03 -1.58
N ILE A 69 -8.35 19.11 -2.03
CA ILE A 69 -7.72 20.11 -2.88
C ILE A 69 -6.60 20.85 -2.12
N ARG A 70 -6.88 21.29 -0.88
CA ARG A 70 -5.85 21.95 -0.05
C ARG A 70 -4.66 21.05 0.24
N GLU A 71 -4.91 19.78 0.58
CA GLU A 71 -3.83 18.81 0.80
C GLU A 71 -3.01 18.56 -0.47
N ALA A 72 -3.65 18.45 -1.63
CA ALA A 72 -2.95 18.33 -2.90
C ALA A 72 -2.10 19.58 -3.21
N ASP A 73 -2.57 20.77 -2.86
CA ASP A 73 -1.80 22.01 -2.98
C ASP A 73 -0.60 22.02 -2.03
N ASP A 74 -0.75 21.57 -0.79
CA ASP A 74 0.36 21.40 0.15
C ASP A 74 1.41 20.42 -0.41
N ILE A 75 0.97 19.29 -0.99
CA ILE A 75 1.83 18.28 -1.60
C ILE A 75 2.60 18.84 -2.81
N CYS A 76 1.98 19.68 -3.64
CA CYS A 76 2.66 20.40 -4.73
C CYS A 76 3.78 21.35 -4.24
N HIS A 77 3.78 21.70 -2.96
CA HIS A 77 4.86 22.46 -2.32
C HIS A 77 5.76 21.56 -1.45
N HIS A 78 5.67 20.24 -1.61
CA HIS A 78 6.37 19.21 -0.82
C HIS A 78 6.16 19.35 0.70
N ARG A 79 4.95 19.74 1.09
CA ARG A 79 4.50 19.79 2.48
C ARG A 79 3.53 18.66 2.75
N PHE A 80 3.84 17.85 3.77
CA PHE A 80 3.09 16.62 4.04
C PHE A 80 2.51 16.61 5.45
N ARG A 81 1.36 15.95 5.58
CA ARG A 81 0.79 15.53 6.87
C ARG A 81 1.14 14.06 7.08
N LEU A 82 1.96 13.73 8.07
CA LEU A 82 2.41 12.35 8.34
C LEU A 82 2.27 12.05 9.83
N LEU A 83 1.60 10.96 10.19
CA LEU A 83 1.49 10.45 11.57
C LEU A 83 1.08 11.50 12.63
N GLY A 84 0.21 12.44 12.26
CA GLY A 84 -0.26 13.52 13.14
C GLY A 84 0.61 14.78 13.12
N TYR A 85 1.78 14.77 12.48
CA TYR A 85 2.53 15.98 12.18
C TYR A 85 1.92 16.70 10.99
N GLU A 86 1.81 18.02 11.09
CA GLU A 86 1.32 18.88 10.02
C GLU A 86 2.47 19.69 9.40
N ASN A 87 2.33 20.05 8.11
CA ASN A 87 3.25 20.95 7.39
C ASN A 87 4.73 20.50 7.43
N LEU A 88 4.99 19.20 7.35
CA LEU A 88 6.36 18.69 7.24
C LEU A 88 6.94 19.08 5.87
N ASP A 89 7.90 20.01 5.87
CA ASP A 89 8.51 20.59 4.68
C ASP A 89 9.73 19.78 4.21
N TYR A 90 9.62 19.13 3.04
CA TYR A 90 10.69 18.35 2.42
C TYR A 90 11.58 19.17 1.48
N GLY A 91 11.38 20.49 1.39
CA GLY A 91 12.13 21.41 0.55
C GLY A 91 11.86 21.20 -0.94
N LEU A 92 12.72 21.79 -1.79
CA LEU A 92 12.54 21.74 -3.25
C LEU A 92 12.75 20.33 -3.85
N GLN A 93 13.46 19.45 -3.15
CA GLN A 93 13.70 18.07 -3.57
C GLN A 93 13.44 17.13 -2.41
N ILE A 94 12.46 16.26 -2.57
CA ILE A 94 12.09 15.27 -1.56
C ILE A 94 13.24 14.28 -1.36
N ASP A 95 13.81 14.26 -0.15
CA ASP A 95 14.72 13.19 0.27
C ASP A 95 13.93 12.02 0.85
N TRP A 96 13.70 11.01 0.03
CA TRP A 96 12.90 9.82 0.35
C TRP A 96 13.46 8.93 1.48
N HIS A 97 14.65 9.26 2.00
CA HIS A 97 15.30 8.54 3.11
C HIS A 97 15.42 9.41 4.37
N ARG A 98 14.79 10.59 4.39
CA ARG A 98 14.92 11.56 5.48
C ARG A 98 13.76 11.47 6.45
N ASP A 99 14.10 11.32 7.72
CA ASP A 99 13.23 11.70 8.82
C ASP A 99 13.38 13.22 9.02
N VAL A 100 12.41 13.95 8.50
CA VAL A 100 12.42 15.43 8.54
C VAL A 100 12.18 15.97 9.96
N VAL A 101 11.51 15.21 10.83
CA VAL A 101 11.21 15.62 12.20
C VAL A 101 12.47 15.68 13.03
N HIS A 102 13.34 14.68 12.91
CA HIS A 102 14.57 14.60 13.70
C HIS A 102 15.85 14.96 12.92
N GLY A 103 15.70 15.35 11.65
CA GLY A 103 16.83 15.73 10.80
C GLY A 103 17.81 14.59 10.49
N LYS A 104 17.35 13.34 10.59
CA LYS A 104 18.14 12.14 10.33
C LYS A 104 17.89 11.62 8.91
N ARG A 105 18.87 10.92 8.34
CA ARG A 105 18.77 10.37 6.99
C ARG A 105 19.26 8.93 6.97
N ALA A 106 18.38 8.00 6.64
CA ALA A 106 18.71 6.59 6.53
C ALA A 106 19.74 6.35 5.41
N PRO A 107 20.66 5.38 5.60
CA PRO A 107 21.71 5.10 4.62
C PRO A 107 21.19 4.31 3.41
N LEU A 108 21.72 4.63 2.23
CA LEU A 108 21.45 3.88 1.00
C LEU A 108 22.39 2.66 0.88
N LYS A 109 22.22 1.69 1.78
CA LYS A 109 22.92 0.39 1.76
C LYS A 109 21.90 -0.75 1.56
N PRO A 110 22.33 -2.02 1.35
CA PRO A 110 21.39 -3.13 1.19
C PRO A 110 20.39 -3.15 2.35
N TRP A 111 19.10 -3.21 2.04
CA TRP A 111 18.02 -2.96 3.02
C TRP A 111 18.16 -3.82 4.28
N PHE A 112 18.49 -5.11 4.12
CA PHE A 112 18.66 -6.08 5.21
C PHE A 112 19.94 -5.86 6.06
N LYS A 113 20.72 -4.82 5.77
CA LYS A 113 21.88 -4.39 6.57
C LYS A 113 21.63 -3.07 7.30
N ILE A 114 20.45 -2.47 7.12
CA ILE A 114 20.03 -1.26 7.82
C ILE A 114 19.45 -1.69 9.16
N ASP A 115 20.02 -1.18 10.25
CA ASP A 115 19.43 -1.35 11.56
C ASP A 115 18.34 -0.29 11.73
N PHE A 116 17.15 -0.57 11.19
CA PHE A 116 16.05 0.41 11.16
C PHE A 116 15.46 0.72 12.55
N LEU A 117 15.79 -0.10 13.56
CA LEU A 117 15.44 0.15 14.96
C LEU A 117 16.47 1.03 15.67
N ASN A 118 17.66 1.19 15.09
CA ASN A 118 18.67 2.12 15.61
C ASN A 118 18.34 3.56 15.20
N PHE A 119 17.77 4.30 16.14
CA PHE A 119 17.42 5.71 15.95
C PHE A 119 18.62 6.57 15.53
N ASP A 120 19.84 6.27 15.99
CA ASP A 120 21.01 7.05 15.60
C ASP A 120 21.37 6.88 14.13
N GLU A 121 21.09 5.69 13.57
CA GLU A 121 21.33 5.36 12.17
C GLU A 121 20.26 5.93 11.23
N VAL A 122 18.97 5.83 11.60
CA VAL A 122 17.87 6.13 10.67
C VAL A 122 16.89 7.23 11.12
N GLY A 123 16.92 7.62 12.39
CA GLY A 123 15.87 8.46 13.01
C GLY A 123 14.60 7.67 13.29
N ASP A 124 13.46 8.36 13.27
CA ASP A 124 12.14 7.73 13.29
C ASP A 124 11.81 7.18 11.90
N HIS A 125 12.05 5.88 11.71
CA HIS A 125 11.76 5.18 10.47
C HIS A 125 10.29 5.26 10.04
N LYS A 126 9.35 5.50 10.97
CA LYS A 126 7.92 5.57 10.64
C LYS A 126 7.59 6.82 9.84
N ILE A 127 8.26 7.95 10.10
CA ILE A 127 8.12 9.18 9.30
C ILE A 127 8.56 8.92 7.86
N ILE A 128 9.70 8.24 7.70
CA ILE A 128 10.22 7.86 6.38
C ILE A 128 9.22 6.94 5.69
N TRP A 129 8.79 5.86 6.35
CA TRP A 129 7.89 4.89 5.74
C TRP A 129 6.53 5.45 5.40
N GLU A 130 5.92 6.30 6.24
CA GLU A 130 4.62 6.92 5.98
C GLU A 130 4.62 7.70 4.66
N LEU A 131 5.65 8.53 4.41
CA LEU A 131 5.81 9.19 3.12
C LEU A 131 5.92 8.16 1.98
N ASN A 132 6.72 7.13 2.19
CA ASN A 132 7.02 6.09 1.21
C ASN A 132 5.90 5.04 1.00
N ARG A 133 4.75 5.19 1.68
CA ARG A 133 3.47 4.52 1.36
C ARG A 133 2.79 5.14 0.14
N HIS A 134 3.17 6.34 -0.28
CA HIS A 134 2.67 7.03 -1.48
C HIS A 134 1.16 7.32 -1.45
N GLN A 135 0.55 7.38 -0.27
CA GLN A 135 -0.86 7.77 -0.13
C GLN A 135 -1.11 9.20 -0.64
N HIS A 136 -0.13 10.09 -0.50
CA HIS A 136 -0.17 11.45 -1.06
C HIS A 136 -0.32 11.47 -2.60
N LEU A 137 0.19 10.47 -3.32
CA LEU A 137 -0.03 10.36 -4.78
C LEU A 137 -1.50 10.06 -5.09
N VAL A 138 -2.20 9.32 -4.22
CA VAL A 138 -3.65 9.11 -4.33
C VAL A 138 -4.39 10.43 -4.12
N THR A 139 -3.95 11.28 -3.18
CA THR A 139 -4.50 12.62 -2.98
C THR A 139 -4.35 13.49 -4.23
N LEU A 140 -3.17 13.50 -4.87
CA LEU A 140 -2.96 14.21 -6.14
C LEU A 140 -3.87 13.69 -7.26
N ALA A 141 -4.01 12.36 -7.39
CA ALA A 141 -4.90 11.76 -8.37
C ALA A 141 -6.37 12.14 -8.14
N LYS A 142 -6.82 12.15 -6.89
CA LYS A 142 -8.15 12.65 -6.49
C LYS A 142 -8.30 14.12 -6.86
N ALA A 143 -7.35 14.98 -6.50
CA ALA A 143 -7.45 16.42 -6.81
C ALA A 143 -7.51 16.71 -8.31
N TRP A 144 -6.81 15.94 -9.15
CA TRP A 144 -6.99 16.01 -10.60
C TRP A 144 -8.41 15.60 -11.02
N GLN A 145 -8.96 14.52 -10.48
CA GLN A 145 -10.35 14.14 -10.75
C GLN A 145 -11.36 15.21 -10.33
N LEU A 146 -11.10 15.94 -9.23
CA LEU A 146 -12.00 16.98 -8.73
C LEU A 146 -11.91 18.30 -9.51
N THR A 147 -10.76 18.63 -10.10
CA THR A 147 -10.48 19.98 -10.61
C THR A 147 -9.97 20.04 -12.05
N HIS A 148 -9.52 18.90 -12.59
CA HIS A 148 -8.80 18.76 -13.86
C HIS A 148 -7.55 19.63 -14.02
N GLN A 149 -6.97 20.14 -12.93
CA GLN A 149 -5.77 20.98 -13.02
C GLN A 149 -4.52 20.14 -13.33
N HIS A 150 -3.77 20.55 -14.36
CA HIS A 150 -2.60 19.82 -14.87
C HIS A 150 -1.47 19.70 -13.84
N ARG A 151 -1.37 20.63 -12.89
CA ARG A 151 -0.31 20.68 -11.87
C ARG A 151 -0.24 19.39 -11.03
N TYR A 152 -1.39 18.80 -10.70
CA TYR A 152 -1.43 17.60 -9.86
C TYR A 152 -0.87 16.36 -10.57
N ILE A 153 -1.12 16.22 -11.86
CA ILE A 153 -0.55 15.11 -12.66
C ILE A 153 0.94 15.32 -12.87
N LYS A 154 1.36 16.55 -13.16
CA LYS A 154 2.78 16.89 -13.28
C LYS A 154 3.54 16.51 -12.01
N GLU A 155 3.07 16.97 -10.86
CA GLU A 155 3.67 16.71 -9.55
C GLU A 155 3.74 15.20 -9.26
N LEU A 156 2.63 14.47 -9.48
CA LEU A 156 2.56 13.02 -9.26
C LEU A 156 3.61 12.27 -10.08
N LEU A 157 3.76 12.61 -11.36
CA LEU A 157 4.74 11.99 -12.26
C LEU A 157 6.17 12.32 -11.86
N GLU A 158 6.43 13.57 -11.45
CA GLU A 158 7.74 14.02 -10.96
C GLU A 158 8.14 13.30 -9.67
N GLN A 159 7.23 13.20 -8.69
CA GLN A 159 7.46 12.47 -7.45
C GLN A 159 7.66 10.97 -7.69
N LEU A 160 6.82 10.32 -8.48
CA LEU A 160 6.97 8.89 -8.80
C LEU A 160 8.30 8.60 -9.49
N SER A 161 8.71 9.44 -10.44
CA SER A 161 9.99 9.33 -11.14
C SER A 161 11.19 9.57 -10.21
N SER A 162 11.11 10.61 -9.37
CA SER A 162 12.12 10.92 -8.35
C SER A 162 12.31 9.74 -7.39
N TRP A 163 11.21 9.22 -6.84
CA TRP A 163 11.24 8.09 -5.92
C TRP A 163 11.89 6.85 -6.53
N ARG A 164 11.50 6.50 -7.78
CA ARG A 164 12.06 5.32 -8.47
C ARG A 164 13.56 5.42 -8.69
N ARG A 165 14.08 6.63 -8.96
CA ARG A 165 15.53 6.87 -9.10
C ARG A 165 16.25 6.79 -7.75
N ALA A 166 15.65 7.32 -6.69
CA ALA A 166 16.23 7.37 -5.35
C ALA A 166 16.12 6.05 -4.55
N ASN A 167 15.27 5.11 -4.97
CA ASN A 167 14.99 3.87 -4.25
C ASN A 167 15.24 2.60 -5.09
N PRO A 168 16.47 2.38 -5.58
CA PRO A 168 16.78 1.18 -6.34
C PRO A 168 16.77 -0.05 -5.43
N TYR A 169 15.86 -1.00 -5.64
CA TYR A 169 15.96 -2.34 -5.06
C TYR A 169 17.32 -3.00 -5.40
N PRO A 170 18.04 -3.60 -4.44
CA PRO A 170 17.67 -3.88 -3.03
C PRO A 170 18.28 -2.90 -2.01
N LEU A 171 18.38 -1.60 -2.30
CA LEU A 171 19.02 -0.61 -1.43
C LEU A 171 18.01 0.32 -0.75
N GLY A 172 18.30 0.66 0.50
CA GLY A 172 17.60 1.68 1.27
C GLY A 172 16.46 1.14 2.14
N ILE A 173 16.06 1.97 3.10
CA ILE A 173 15.11 1.61 4.16
C ILE A 173 13.69 1.34 3.65
N ASN A 174 13.34 1.86 2.47
CA ASN A 174 12.02 1.73 1.86
C ASN A 174 11.70 0.33 1.30
N TRP A 175 12.67 -0.58 1.38
CA TRP A 175 12.49 -2.00 1.11
C TRP A 175 12.48 -2.85 2.36
N GLU A 176 12.78 -2.33 3.56
CA GLU A 176 12.95 -3.19 4.74
C GLU A 176 11.64 -3.86 5.17
N SER A 177 10.56 -3.08 5.32
CA SER A 177 9.28 -3.65 5.72
C SER A 177 8.41 -4.03 4.51
N SER A 178 8.06 -5.33 4.42
CA SER A 178 7.14 -5.86 3.41
C SER A 178 5.76 -5.23 3.48
N LEU A 179 5.26 -4.89 4.67
CA LEU A 179 4.01 -4.16 4.84
C LEU A 179 4.06 -2.77 4.18
N GLU A 180 5.19 -2.07 4.25
CA GLU A 180 5.33 -0.74 3.62
C GLU A 180 5.35 -0.85 2.09
N VAL A 181 5.96 -1.91 1.56
CA VAL A 181 5.91 -2.26 0.13
C VAL A 181 4.48 -2.64 -0.29
N ALA A 182 3.73 -3.30 0.58
CA ALA A 182 2.32 -3.65 0.38
C ALA A 182 1.45 -2.39 0.29
N PHE A 183 1.55 -1.46 1.25
CA PHE A 183 0.83 -0.18 1.22
C PHE A 183 1.13 0.64 -0.04
N ARG A 184 2.41 0.79 -0.38
CA ARG A 184 2.83 1.47 -1.60
C ARG A 184 2.20 0.85 -2.86
N SER A 185 2.10 -0.47 -2.90
CA SER A 185 1.48 -1.18 -4.03
C SER A 185 -0.02 -0.91 -4.13
N VAL A 186 -0.72 -0.89 -3.00
CA VAL A 186 -2.14 -0.53 -2.95
C VAL A 186 -2.34 0.92 -3.42
N SER A 187 -1.53 1.86 -2.96
CA SER A 187 -1.59 3.26 -3.42
C SER A 187 -1.35 3.39 -4.92
N TRP A 188 -0.40 2.64 -5.49
CA TRP A 188 -0.14 2.66 -6.93
C TRP A 188 -1.31 2.09 -7.74
N LEU A 189 -1.97 1.04 -7.25
CA LEU A 189 -3.20 0.52 -7.87
C LEU A 189 -4.30 1.60 -7.88
N TRP A 190 -4.53 2.27 -6.76
CA TRP A 190 -5.49 3.38 -6.70
C TRP A 190 -5.15 4.51 -7.66
N VAL A 191 -3.88 4.92 -7.73
CA VAL A 191 -3.41 5.94 -8.69
C VAL A 191 -3.71 5.52 -10.13
N TYR A 192 -3.42 4.27 -10.50
CA TYR A 192 -3.69 3.78 -11.85
C TYR A 192 -5.16 3.91 -12.23
N TYR A 193 -6.06 3.38 -11.40
CA TYR A 193 -7.49 3.36 -11.73
C TYR A 193 -8.16 4.72 -11.59
N LEU A 194 -7.69 5.58 -10.69
CA LEU A 194 -8.15 6.97 -10.63
C LEU A 194 -7.71 7.79 -11.85
N LEU A 195 -6.65 7.41 -12.55
CA LEU A 195 -6.12 8.15 -13.69
C LEU A 195 -6.31 7.42 -15.02
N ALA A 196 -7.12 6.36 -15.08
CA ALA A 196 -7.28 5.52 -16.26
C ALA A 196 -7.65 6.31 -17.53
N ASP A 197 -8.48 7.34 -17.40
CA ASP A 197 -8.93 8.21 -18.50
C ASP A 197 -8.18 9.55 -18.56
N CYS A 198 -7.06 9.69 -17.84
CA CYS A 198 -6.31 10.93 -17.81
C CYS A 198 -5.48 11.12 -19.10
N PRO A 199 -5.77 12.15 -19.92
CA PRO A 199 -5.07 12.37 -21.19
C PRO A 199 -3.66 12.93 -21.01
N LEU A 200 -3.29 13.33 -19.78
CA LEU A 200 -1.99 13.90 -19.45
C LEU A 200 -0.95 12.84 -19.10
N LEU A 201 -1.36 11.58 -18.96
CA LEU A 201 -0.43 10.49 -18.65
C LEU A 201 0.45 10.15 -19.86
N PRO A 202 1.74 9.90 -19.66
CA PRO A 202 2.59 9.43 -20.74
C PRO A 202 2.16 8.00 -21.17
N PRO A 203 2.34 7.63 -22.45
CA PRO A 203 1.91 6.31 -22.96
C PRO A 203 2.53 5.11 -22.23
N ASP A 204 3.69 5.29 -21.59
CA ASP A 204 4.41 4.26 -20.85
C ASP A 204 4.04 4.21 -19.35
N PHE A 205 3.14 5.05 -18.87
CA PHE A 205 2.75 5.09 -17.45
C PHE A 205 2.28 3.72 -16.93
N GLY A 206 1.34 3.08 -17.63
CA GLY A 206 0.84 1.74 -17.29
C GLY A 206 1.96 0.68 -17.26
N PRO A 207 2.77 0.54 -18.33
CA PRO A 207 3.95 -0.32 -18.33
C PRO A 207 4.94 -0.06 -17.19
N VAL A 208 5.25 1.20 -16.91
CA VAL A 208 6.15 1.61 -15.82
C VAL A 208 5.60 1.17 -14.46
N LEU A 209 4.32 1.41 -14.23
CA LEU A 209 3.67 1.08 -12.96
C LEU A 209 3.53 -0.43 -12.79
N SER A 210 3.16 -1.15 -13.85
CA SER A 210 3.06 -2.61 -13.86
C SER A 210 4.40 -3.28 -13.56
N GLN A 211 5.51 -2.77 -14.12
CA GLN A 211 6.86 -3.25 -13.81
C GLN A 211 7.20 -3.02 -12.32
N GLY A 212 6.84 -1.87 -11.78
CA GLY A 212 7.03 -1.55 -10.37
C GLY A 212 6.21 -2.45 -9.44
N LEU A 213 4.92 -2.65 -9.74
CA LEU A 213 4.04 -3.56 -9.00
C LEU A 213 4.51 -5.01 -9.09
N ALA A 214 5.07 -5.43 -10.21
CA ALA A 214 5.62 -6.78 -10.35
C ALA A 214 6.86 -7.00 -9.45
N LEU A 215 7.72 -5.98 -9.33
CA LEU A 215 8.83 -5.99 -8.37
C LEU A 215 8.30 -6.05 -6.94
N ASN A 216 7.33 -5.20 -6.59
CA ASN A 216 6.75 -5.19 -5.25
C ASN A 216 6.08 -6.53 -4.91
N GLY A 217 5.27 -7.09 -5.81
CA GLY A 217 4.62 -8.39 -5.61
C GLY A 217 5.61 -9.53 -5.42
N THR A 218 6.70 -9.54 -6.20
CA THR A 218 7.79 -10.52 -6.01
C THR A 218 8.50 -10.34 -4.68
N TYR A 219 8.74 -9.09 -4.28
CA TYR A 219 9.34 -8.77 -2.99
C TYR A 219 8.46 -9.28 -1.85
N ILE A 220 7.19 -8.85 -1.82
CA ILE A 220 6.22 -9.22 -0.78
C ILE A 220 6.10 -10.74 -0.70
N GLU A 221 5.95 -11.43 -1.84
CA GLU A 221 5.82 -12.90 -1.86
C GLU A 221 7.01 -13.62 -1.21
N ARG A 222 8.24 -13.11 -1.43
CA ARG A 222 9.49 -13.69 -0.91
C ARG A 222 9.69 -13.38 0.58
N TYR A 223 9.33 -12.18 0.99
CA TYR A 223 9.64 -11.63 2.32
C TYR A 223 8.38 -11.44 3.18
N LEU A 224 7.38 -12.31 3.01
CA LEU A 224 6.21 -12.35 3.88
C LEU A 224 6.63 -12.43 5.35
N SER A 225 5.94 -11.66 6.19
CA SER A 225 6.12 -11.54 7.64
C SER A 225 5.53 -12.74 8.39
N THR A 226 5.67 -13.97 7.87
CA THR A 226 5.03 -15.18 8.43
C THR A 226 5.53 -15.52 9.84
N TYR A 227 6.82 -15.28 10.11
CA TYR A 227 7.47 -15.57 11.40
C TYR A 227 8.15 -14.34 12.01
N PHE A 228 7.77 -13.16 11.56
CA PHE A 228 8.37 -11.88 11.95
C PHE A 228 7.29 -10.80 12.00
N SER A 229 7.35 -9.86 12.95
CA SER A 229 6.41 -8.73 13.11
C SER A 229 5.03 -9.06 13.73
N PRO A 230 4.30 -8.05 14.28
CA PRO A 230 2.95 -8.23 14.83
C PRO A 230 1.98 -8.81 13.80
N ASN A 231 0.95 -9.49 14.29
CA ASN A 231 0.04 -10.32 13.48
C ASN A 231 -0.62 -9.58 12.30
N THR A 232 -0.72 -8.26 12.34
CA THR A 232 -1.37 -7.45 11.29
C THR A 232 -0.53 -7.21 10.03
N HIS A 233 0.80 -7.39 10.07
CA HIS A 233 1.66 -7.18 8.90
C HIS A 233 1.35 -8.17 7.77
N LEU A 234 1.29 -9.46 8.11
CA LEU A 234 1.04 -10.53 7.15
C LEU A 234 -0.32 -10.36 6.44
N LEU A 235 -1.34 -9.88 7.15
CA LEU A 235 -2.66 -9.60 6.58
C LEU A 235 -2.57 -8.50 5.50
N GLY A 236 -1.93 -7.37 5.79
CA GLY A 236 -1.76 -6.28 4.82
C GLY A 236 -0.94 -6.70 3.59
N GLU A 237 0.12 -7.49 3.80
CA GLU A 237 0.93 -8.08 2.73
C GLU A 237 0.12 -9.03 1.84
N ALA A 238 -0.72 -9.87 2.44
CA ALA A 238 -1.59 -10.80 1.74
C ALA A 238 -2.66 -10.06 0.91
N VAL A 239 -3.27 -9.00 1.45
CA VAL A 239 -4.22 -8.16 0.71
C VAL A 239 -3.55 -7.48 -0.47
N ALA A 240 -2.32 -6.97 -0.32
CA ALA A 240 -1.60 -6.39 -1.46
C ALA A 240 -1.29 -7.45 -2.53
N LEU A 241 -0.84 -8.65 -2.17
CA LEU A 241 -0.62 -9.74 -3.13
C LEU A 241 -1.92 -10.13 -3.86
N LEU A 242 -3.02 -10.22 -3.11
CA LEU A 242 -4.35 -10.45 -3.66
C LEU A 242 -4.69 -9.38 -4.71
N MET A 243 -4.63 -8.10 -4.34
CA MET A 243 -4.97 -6.99 -5.22
C MET A 243 -4.05 -6.90 -6.46
N ILE A 244 -2.73 -7.08 -6.30
CA ILE A 244 -1.80 -7.12 -7.44
C ILE A 244 -2.15 -8.28 -8.37
N GLY A 245 -2.36 -9.48 -7.81
CA GLY A 245 -2.71 -10.67 -8.59
C GLY A 245 -4.04 -10.57 -9.31
N THR A 246 -5.00 -9.82 -8.76
CA THR A 246 -6.29 -9.55 -9.38
C THR A 246 -6.21 -8.51 -10.49
N PHE A 247 -5.66 -7.34 -10.15
CA PHE A 247 -5.77 -6.15 -10.99
C PHE A 247 -4.64 -6.05 -12.01
N CYS A 248 -3.52 -6.74 -11.77
CA CYS A 248 -2.42 -6.87 -12.72
C CYS A 248 -2.38 -8.28 -13.35
N SER A 249 -3.51 -8.75 -13.89
CA SER A 249 -3.67 -10.08 -14.50
C SER A 249 -2.70 -10.35 -15.68
N GLN A 250 -2.14 -9.30 -16.27
CA GLN A 250 -1.10 -9.35 -17.30
C GLN A 250 0.25 -9.88 -16.81
N LEU A 251 0.47 -9.95 -15.49
CA LEU A 251 1.72 -10.41 -14.91
C LEU A 251 1.74 -11.94 -14.83
N SER A 252 2.88 -12.54 -15.21
CA SER A 252 3.03 -14.00 -15.19
C SER A 252 2.80 -14.66 -13.82
N SER A 253 3.02 -13.92 -12.72
CA SER A 253 2.82 -14.39 -11.35
C SER A 253 1.46 -14.00 -10.75
N ALA A 254 0.59 -13.34 -11.52
CA ALA A 254 -0.66 -12.76 -11.02
C ALA A 254 -1.56 -13.79 -10.33
N ASN A 255 -1.85 -14.92 -11.01
CA ASN A 255 -2.66 -16.00 -10.45
C ASN A 255 -2.06 -16.55 -9.15
N ARG A 256 -0.73 -16.75 -9.12
CA ARG A 256 -0.04 -17.25 -7.93
C ARG A 256 -0.16 -16.28 -6.75
N TRP A 257 0.04 -14.98 -6.99
CA TRP A 257 -0.08 -13.95 -5.94
C TRP A 257 -1.50 -13.80 -5.45
N ARG A 258 -2.47 -13.82 -6.37
CA ARG A 258 -3.89 -13.84 -6.04
C ARG A 258 -4.22 -15.00 -5.11
N ASP A 259 -3.92 -16.23 -5.55
CA ASP A 259 -4.33 -17.44 -4.82
C ASP A 259 -3.63 -17.51 -3.47
N LYS A 260 -2.35 -17.11 -3.41
CA LYS A 260 -1.58 -17.03 -2.16
C LYS A 260 -2.14 -15.97 -1.21
N GLY A 261 -2.42 -14.76 -1.70
CA GLY A 261 -2.98 -13.67 -0.92
C GLY A 261 -4.36 -14.03 -0.36
N TRP A 262 -5.25 -14.59 -1.20
CA TRP A 262 -6.58 -15.01 -0.78
C TRP A 262 -6.53 -16.09 0.30
N ARG A 263 -5.67 -17.10 0.13
CA ARG A 263 -5.49 -18.16 1.14
C ARG A 263 -5.04 -17.58 2.49
N ILE A 264 -4.02 -16.71 2.49
CA ILE A 264 -3.52 -16.10 3.73
C ILE A 264 -4.59 -15.21 4.37
N VAL A 265 -5.35 -14.43 3.60
CA VAL A 265 -6.46 -13.63 4.14
C VAL A 265 -7.46 -14.50 4.90
N LEU A 266 -7.86 -15.64 4.34
CA LEU A 266 -8.80 -16.56 5.00
C LEU A 266 -8.19 -17.17 6.28
N GLU A 267 -6.94 -17.62 6.21
CA GLU A 267 -6.20 -18.14 7.37
C GLU A 267 -6.08 -17.10 8.49
N GLU A 268 -5.80 -15.84 8.15
CA GLU A 268 -5.68 -14.75 9.10
C GLU A 268 -7.03 -14.28 9.66
N ALA A 269 -8.12 -14.41 8.89
CA ALA A 269 -9.46 -14.16 9.41
C ALA A 269 -9.81 -15.14 10.54
N ASP A 270 -9.51 -16.43 10.34
CA ASP A 270 -9.70 -17.46 11.35
C ASP A 270 -8.79 -17.29 12.57
N ARG A 271 -7.53 -16.88 12.33
CA ARG A 271 -6.51 -16.74 13.37
C ARG A 271 -6.70 -15.48 14.23
N GLN A 272 -7.03 -14.35 13.59
CA GLN A 272 -7.02 -13.05 14.24
C GLN A 272 -8.38 -12.61 14.80
N VAL A 273 -9.48 -13.25 14.39
CA VAL A 273 -10.83 -12.87 14.84
C VAL A 273 -11.37 -13.92 15.78
N ARG A 274 -11.74 -13.50 16.99
CA ARG A 274 -12.30 -14.39 18.01
C ARG A 274 -13.75 -14.73 17.67
N ALA A 275 -14.30 -15.72 18.38
CA ALA A 275 -15.66 -16.21 18.15
C ALA A 275 -16.76 -15.13 18.33
N ASP A 276 -16.48 -14.08 19.11
CA ASP A 276 -17.36 -12.93 19.35
C ASP A 276 -17.22 -11.81 18.30
N GLY A 277 -16.29 -11.94 17.34
CA GLY A 277 -15.99 -10.91 16.33
C GLY A 277 -14.91 -9.93 16.73
N MET A 278 -14.40 -9.96 17.96
CA MET A 278 -13.34 -9.06 18.38
C MET A 278 -12.01 -9.50 17.78
N HIS A 279 -11.20 -8.52 17.34
CA HIS A 279 -9.83 -8.79 16.92
C HIS A 279 -9.00 -9.20 18.16
N PHE A 280 -8.13 -10.19 18.02
CA PHE A 280 -7.47 -10.82 19.17
C PHE A 280 -6.56 -9.86 19.98
N GLU A 281 -6.09 -8.76 19.39
CA GLU A 281 -5.31 -7.73 20.12
C GLU A 281 -6.17 -6.87 21.06
N GLN A 282 -7.50 -6.99 20.99
CA GLN A 282 -8.45 -6.28 21.85
C GLN A 282 -8.28 -4.75 21.84
N SER A 283 -7.74 -4.20 20.75
CA SER A 283 -7.61 -2.77 20.48
C SER A 283 -8.58 -2.37 19.37
N LEU A 284 -9.38 -1.32 19.60
CA LEU A 284 -10.30 -0.82 18.57
C LEU A 284 -9.56 -0.32 17.33
N TYR A 285 -8.36 0.23 17.49
CA TYR A 285 -7.53 0.65 16.36
C TYR A 285 -7.13 -0.56 15.50
N TYR A 286 -6.58 -1.62 16.11
CA TYR A 286 -6.20 -2.82 15.38
C TYR A 286 -7.41 -3.60 14.83
N HIS A 287 -8.55 -3.53 15.52
CA HIS A 287 -9.80 -4.09 15.04
C HIS A 287 -10.25 -3.43 13.73
N VAL A 288 -10.33 -2.09 13.69
CA VAL A 288 -10.70 -1.35 12.47
C VAL A 288 -9.66 -1.57 11.37
N TYR A 289 -8.38 -1.53 11.73
CA TYR A 289 -7.28 -1.76 10.80
C TYR A 289 -7.33 -3.14 10.12
N ALA A 290 -7.59 -4.22 10.87
CA ALA A 290 -7.76 -5.55 10.31
C ALA A 290 -9.07 -5.69 9.51
N LEU A 291 -10.16 -5.10 10.02
CA LEU A 291 -11.46 -5.08 9.35
C LEU A 291 -11.35 -4.42 7.97
N ASP A 292 -10.66 -3.29 7.85
CA ASP A 292 -10.45 -2.61 6.58
C ASP A 292 -9.73 -3.51 5.57
N PHE A 293 -8.70 -4.26 5.98
CA PHE A 293 -8.03 -5.24 5.11
C PHE A 293 -8.96 -6.36 4.66
N PHE A 294 -9.75 -6.94 5.57
CA PHE A 294 -10.71 -7.99 5.22
C PHE A 294 -11.81 -7.47 4.29
N LEU A 295 -12.29 -6.25 4.49
CA LEU A 295 -13.26 -5.60 3.59
C LEU A 295 -12.67 -5.36 2.21
N HIS A 296 -11.42 -4.88 2.11
CA HIS A 296 -10.74 -4.75 0.82
C HIS A 296 -10.63 -6.10 0.10
N ALA A 297 -10.22 -7.15 0.81
CA ALA A 297 -10.14 -8.50 0.23
C ALA A 297 -11.50 -9.01 -0.26
N ARG A 298 -12.55 -8.82 0.53
CA ARG A 298 -13.92 -9.17 0.15
C ARG A 298 -14.38 -8.42 -1.09
N LEU A 299 -14.18 -7.10 -1.14
CA LEU A 299 -14.54 -6.26 -2.29
C LEU A 299 -13.78 -6.67 -3.55
N THR A 300 -12.50 -7.05 -3.42
CA THR A 300 -11.70 -7.58 -4.53
C THR A 300 -12.27 -8.89 -5.04
N ALA A 301 -12.66 -9.82 -4.15
CA ALA A 301 -13.27 -11.08 -4.52
C ALA A 301 -14.62 -10.88 -5.25
N ILE A 302 -15.48 -9.97 -4.77
CA ILE A 302 -16.76 -9.63 -5.41
C ILE A 302 -16.54 -9.13 -6.84
N HIS A 303 -15.67 -8.14 -7.03
CA HIS A 303 -15.42 -7.55 -8.35
C HIS A 303 -14.78 -8.53 -9.34
N SER A 304 -14.16 -9.57 -8.83
CA SER A 304 -13.53 -10.62 -9.66
C SER A 304 -14.45 -11.82 -9.91
N GLY A 305 -15.70 -11.78 -9.40
CA GLY A 305 -16.68 -12.85 -9.55
C GLY A 305 -16.33 -14.12 -8.77
N TRP A 306 -15.56 -14.03 -7.68
CA TRP A 306 -15.15 -15.20 -6.92
C TRP A 306 -16.14 -15.59 -5.84
N LYS A 307 -16.18 -16.89 -5.55
CA LYS A 307 -16.95 -17.41 -4.44
C LYS A 307 -16.27 -17.02 -3.13
N ILE A 308 -16.99 -16.24 -2.33
CA ILE A 308 -16.59 -15.92 -0.96
C ILE A 308 -17.10 -17.04 -0.03
N PRO A 309 -16.26 -17.64 0.82
CA PRO A 309 -16.72 -18.57 1.83
C PRO A 309 -17.71 -17.90 2.79
N SER A 310 -18.86 -18.54 3.04
CA SER A 310 -19.88 -18.01 3.97
C SER A 310 -19.32 -17.77 5.38
N HIS A 311 -18.35 -18.59 5.79
CA HIS A 311 -17.64 -18.44 7.06
C HIS A 311 -16.86 -17.13 7.15
N PHE A 312 -16.20 -16.70 6.07
CA PHE A 312 -15.50 -15.43 6.02
C PHE A 312 -16.46 -14.23 6.10
N ASP A 313 -17.60 -14.32 5.40
CA ASP A 313 -18.65 -13.31 5.50
C ASP A 313 -19.21 -13.20 6.92
N HIS A 314 -19.44 -14.33 7.59
CA HIS A 314 -19.89 -14.37 8.98
C HIS A 314 -18.88 -13.74 9.96
N ILE A 315 -17.58 -13.95 9.74
CA ILE A 315 -16.52 -13.29 10.51
C ILE A 315 -16.64 -11.76 10.36
N LEU A 316 -16.78 -11.27 9.13
CA LEU A 316 -16.90 -9.84 8.83
C LEU A 316 -18.16 -9.23 9.44
N GLU A 317 -19.30 -9.92 9.36
CA GLU A 317 -20.55 -9.50 9.99
C GLU A 317 -20.39 -9.33 11.50
N LYS A 318 -19.70 -10.26 12.17
CA LYS A 318 -19.41 -10.15 13.61
C LYS A 318 -18.47 -8.99 13.94
N MET A 319 -17.41 -8.78 13.16
CA MET A 319 -16.52 -7.64 13.36
C MET A 319 -17.30 -6.31 13.21
N LEU A 320 -18.13 -6.20 12.17
CA LEU A 320 -19.00 -5.03 11.97
C LEU A 320 -20.00 -4.85 13.12
N ALA A 321 -20.54 -5.94 13.67
CA ALA A 321 -21.43 -5.87 14.84
C ALA A 321 -20.70 -5.35 16.09
N VAL A 322 -19.45 -5.76 16.32
CA VAL A 322 -18.61 -5.21 17.40
C VAL A 322 -18.42 -3.70 17.20
N LEU A 323 -18.01 -3.27 16.00
CA LEU A 323 -17.80 -1.85 15.70
C LEU A 323 -19.09 -1.03 15.85
N ALA A 324 -20.23 -1.56 15.40
CA ALA A 324 -21.53 -0.92 15.56
C ALA A 324 -21.91 -0.78 17.04
N ALA A 325 -21.69 -1.82 17.85
CA ALA A 325 -22.00 -1.80 19.28
C ALA A 325 -21.17 -0.77 20.04
N VAL A 326 -19.85 -0.68 19.78
CA VAL A 326 -18.98 0.29 20.47
C VAL A 326 -19.21 1.73 20.00
N SER A 327 -19.70 1.94 18.77
CA SER A 327 -19.97 3.27 18.23
C SER A 327 -21.26 3.90 18.74
N GLN A 328 -22.17 3.12 19.36
CA GLN A 328 -23.45 3.60 19.88
C GLN A 328 -23.32 4.52 21.11
N ALA A 329 -22.17 4.52 21.78
CA ALA A 329 -21.94 5.33 22.99
C ALA A 329 -21.87 6.85 22.73
N GLY A 330 -21.75 7.27 21.45
CA GLY A 330 -21.53 8.66 21.07
C GLY A 330 -20.11 9.16 21.40
N PRO A 331 -19.75 10.39 21.00
CA PRO A 331 -18.48 10.98 21.39
C PRO A 331 -18.44 11.17 22.92
N PRO A 332 -17.28 10.99 23.57
CA PRO A 332 -17.14 11.32 24.99
C PRO A 332 -17.54 12.77 25.25
N GLN A 333 -18.27 13.03 26.33
CA GLN A 333 -18.62 14.41 26.73
C GLN A 333 -17.34 15.26 26.81
N GLY A 334 -17.32 16.40 26.12
CA GLY A 334 -16.17 17.31 26.05
C GLY A 334 -15.22 17.11 24.87
N SER A 335 -15.55 16.22 23.93
CA SER A 335 -14.82 16.03 22.67
C SER A 335 -15.49 16.85 21.56
N GLY A 336 -15.07 18.10 21.34
CA GLY A 336 -15.63 18.98 20.32
C GLY A 336 -14.83 20.25 20.12
#